data_AF-A0A7C4TMC0-F1
#
_entry.id   AF-A0A7C4TMC0-F1
#
_cell.length_a   1.000
_cell.length_b   1.000
_cell.length_c   1.000
_cell.angle_alpha   90.00
_cell.angle_beta   90.00
_cell.angle_gamma   90.00
#
_symmetry.space_group_name_H-M   'P 1'
#
loop_
_entity.id
_entity.type
_entity.pdbx_description
1 polymer ?
#
loop_
_entity_poly.entity_id
_entity_poly.type
_entity_poly.pdbx_seq_one_letter_code
_entity_poly.pdbx_strand_id
1 'polypeptide(L)'
;MVWLDGALVPVDAARVSPFDHGLLVGDGVFETLRIYRGVPFAWRRHDARLRASAAGLGLPVPDESVLRAAAEQVITANDVREGRLRITVTGGPSPLGSERGDADPTVIVAVGEARAWPPTERVVHVPWPRNERGATAGLKTISYAENVRALAYAHERGAT
;
A
#
# COMPACT_ATOMS: atom_id res chain seq x y z
N MET A 1 11.95 -9.66 -7.53
CA MET A 1 11.67 -10.24 -6.20
C MET A 1 10.70 -9.35 -5.43
N VAL A 2 9.82 -9.92 -4.63
CA VAL A 2 9.03 -9.22 -3.60
C VAL A 2 9.34 -9.83 -2.25
N TRP A 3 9.10 -9.10 -1.18
CA TRP A 3 9.12 -9.65 0.17
C TRP A 3 7.69 -9.92 0.61
N LEU A 4 7.44 -11.13 1.07
CA LEU A 4 6.14 -11.61 1.51
C LEU A 4 6.36 -12.42 2.80
N ASP A 5 5.72 -11.97 3.89
CA ASP A 5 5.66 -12.67 5.18
C ASP A 5 7.00 -13.25 5.68
N GLY A 6 8.07 -12.46 5.62
CA GLY A 6 9.39 -12.86 6.13
C GLY A 6 10.42 -13.19 5.07
N ALA A 7 10.01 -13.45 3.82
CA ALA A 7 10.88 -14.02 2.80
C ALA A 7 10.89 -13.23 1.48
N LEU A 8 12.05 -13.17 0.83
CA LEU A 8 12.15 -12.77 -0.57
C LEU A 8 11.69 -13.92 -1.47
N VAL A 9 10.72 -13.62 -2.33
CA VAL A 9 10.16 -14.58 -3.29
C VAL A 9 10.15 -14.00 -4.71
N PRO A 10 10.31 -14.82 -5.76
CA PRO A 10 10.00 -14.42 -7.13
C PRO A 10 8.54 -13.92 -7.26
N VAL A 11 8.31 -12.89 -8.08
CA VAL A 11 6.99 -12.24 -8.20
C VAL A 11 5.93 -13.23 -8.69
N ASP A 12 6.29 -14.06 -9.65
CA ASP A 12 5.48 -15.13 -10.26
C ASP A 12 5.24 -16.31 -9.31
N ALA A 13 6.01 -16.43 -8.23
CA ALA A 13 5.84 -17.41 -7.16
C ALA A 13 5.13 -16.83 -5.92
N ALA A 14 4.99 -15.51 -5.79
CA ALA A 14 4.30 -14.89 -4.66
C ALA A 14 2.81 -15.25 -4.67
N ARG A 15 2.27 -15.69 -3.53
CA ARG A 15 0.86 -16.09 -3.38
C ARG A 15 0.29 -15.43 -2.13
N VAL A 16 -0.84 -14.75 -2.29
CA VAL A 16 -1.66 -14.28 -1.18
C VAL A 16 -2.90 -15.16 -1.14
N SER A 17 -3.39 -15.47 0.07
CA SER A 17 -4.60 -16.27 0.24
C SER A 17 -5.79 -15.59 -0.44
N PRO A 18 -6.67 -16.32 -1.15
CA PRO A 18 -7.94 -15.75 -1.61
C PRO A 18 -8.86 -15.37 -0.45
N PHE A 19 -8.57 -15.83 0.77
CA PHE A 19 -9.27 -15.46 2.00
C PHE A 19 -8.59 -14.31 2.76
N ASP A 20 -7.57 -13.67 2.19
CA ASP A 20 -6.96 -12.49 2.79
C ASP A 20 -8.01 -11.37 2.88
N HIS A 21 -8.20 -10.83 4.08
CA HIS A 21 -9.25 -9.84 4.35
C HIS A 21 -9.01 -8.51 3.62
N GLY A 22 -7.76 -8.22 3.28
CA GLY A 22 -7.41 -7.12 2.42
C GLY A 22 -7.94 -7.28 0.99
N LEU A 23 -7.97 -8.52 0.47
CA LEU A 23 -8.61 -8.83 -0.80
C LEU A 23 -10.15 -8.85 -0.68
N LEU A 24 -10.68 -9.48 0.37
CA LEU A 24 -12.11 -9.70 0.53
C LEU A 24 -12.90 -8.41 0.79
N VAL A 25 -12.42 -7.57 1.71
CA VAL A 25 -13.17 -6.39 2.17
C VAL A 25 -12.35 -5.10 2.20
N GLY A 26 -11.12 -5.11 1.70
CA GLY A 26 -10.24 -3.93 1.70
C GLY A 26 -9.67 -3.59 3.08
N ASP A 27 -9.64 -4.57 3.98
CA ASP A 27 -9.09 -4.46 5.33
C ASP A 27 -7.56 -4.52 5.30
N GLY A 28 -6.96 -3.34 5.19
CA GLY A 28 -5.52 -3.19 5.15
C GLY A 28 -5.08 -1.73 4.98
N VAL A 29 -3.80 -1.50 5.22
CA VAL A 29 -3.13 -0.21 5.04
C VAL A 29 -1.94 -0.34 4.11
N PHE A 30 -1.54 0.77 3.53
CA PHE A 30 -0.33 0.79 2.72
C PHE A 30 0.44 2.10 2.81
N GLU A 31 1.72 2.00 2.51
CA GLU A 31 2.57 3.15 2.23
C GLU A 31 3.20 3.07 0.85
N THR A 32 3.55 4.23 0.31
CA THR A 32 4.31 4.33 -0.94
C THR A 32 5.38 5.39 -0.77
N LEU A 33 6.64 4.96 -0.86
CA LEU A 33 7.82 5.79 -0.71
C LEU A 33 8.52 5.93 -2.06
N ARG A 34 9.04 7.11 -2.37
CA ARG A 34 9.95 7.28 -3.51
C ARG A 34 11.33 6.78 -3.12
N ILE A 35 12.00 6.07 -4.01
CA ILE A 35 13.39 5.62 -3.86
C ILE A 35 14.29 6.53 -4.69
N TYR A 36 15.25 7.20 -4.06
CA TYR A 36 16.29 7.96 -4.76
C TYR A 36 17.64 7.34 -4.50
N ARG A 37 18.42 7.09 -5.56
CA ARG A 37 19.76 6.48 -5.47
C ARG A 37 19.77 5.20 -4.60
N GLY A 38 18.72 4.40 -4.66
CA GLY A 38 18.55 3.18 -3.86
C GLY A 38 18.09 3.40 -2.41
N VAL A 39 17.73 4.62 -2.02
CA VAL A 39 17.31 4.95 -0.65
C VAL A 39 15.84 5.39 -0.61
N PRO A 40 14.98 4.74 0.20
CA PRO A 40 13.62 5.21 0.45
C PRO A 40 13.61 6.59 1.12
N PHE A 41 12.97 7.56 0.48
CA PHE A 41 12.85 8.92 1.00
C PHE A 41 11.85 9.01 2.16
N ALA A 42 12.19 9.83 3.15
CA ALA A 42 11.34 10.15 4.30
C ALA A 42 10.80 8.93 5.08
N TRP A 43 11.57 7.83 5.12
CA TRP A 43 11.20 6.56 5.76
C TRP A 43 10.42 6.72 7.07
N ARG A 44 10.99 7.41 8.07
CA ARG A 44 10.36 7.56 9.40
C ARG A 44 8.98 8.22 9.35
N ARG A 45 8.75 9.15 8.40
CA ARG A 45 7.44 9.80 8.24
C ARG A 45 6.41 8.84 7.64
N HIS A 46 6.85 8.00 6.70
CA HIS A 46 5.99 6.98 6.11
C HIS A 46 5.68 5.86 7.12
N ASP A 47 6.67 5.35 7.86
CA ASP A 47 6.44 4.35 8.92
C ASP A 47 5.49 4.88 10.00
N ALA A 48 5.69 6.12 10.48
CA ALA A 48 4.77 6.74 11.42
C ALA A 48 3.33 6.83 10.89
N ARG A 49 3.14 7.18 9.62
CA ARG A 49 1.79 7.24 9.00
C ARG A 49 1.20 5.85 8.76
N LEU A 50 2.02 4.85 8.41
CA LEU A 50 1.59 3.45 8.31
C LEU A 50 1.04 2.97 9.65
N ARG A 51 1.80 3.18 10.74
CA ARG A 51 1.40 2.81 12.10
C ARG A 51 0.15 3.55 12.56
N ALA A 52 0.05 4.85 12.30
CA ALA A 52 -1.16 5.62 12.60
C ALA A 52 -2.39 5.09 11.84
N SER A 53 -2.23 4.76 10.55
CA SER A 53 -3.31 4.18 9.74
C SER A 53 -3.71 2.79 10.25
N ALA A 54 -2.73 1.96 10.59
CA ALA A 54 -2.96 0.61 11.10
C ALA A 54 -3.63 0.63 12.48
N ALA A 55 -3.18 1.50 13.39
CA ALA A 55 -3.80 1.71 14.68
C ALA A 55 -5.27 2.15 14.53
N GLY A 56 -5.56 3.03 13.57
CA GLY A 56 -6.94 3.43 13.25
C GLY A 56 -7.83 2.28 12.75
N LEU A 57 -7.25 1.21 12.18
CA LEU A 57 -7.96 -0.01 11.78
C LEU A 57 -7.86 -1.16 12.79
N GLY A 58 -7.11 -0.98 13.89
CA GLY A 58 -6.80 -2.06 14.83
C GLY A 58 -5.90 -3.15 14.24
N LEU A 59 -5.06 -2.84 13.26
CA LEU A 59 -4.13 -3.77 12.62
C LEU A 59 -2.77 -3.79 13.34
N PRO A 60 -2.22 -4.98 13.68
CA PRO A 60 -0.83 -5.08 14.08
C PRO A 60 0.09 -4.79 12.89
N VAL A 61 1.22 -4.16 13.16
CA VAL A 61 2.26 -3.85 12.16
C VAL A 61 3.59 -4.36 12.69
N PRO A 62 4.41 -5.06 11.89
CA PRO A 62 5.75 -5.45 12.30
C PRO A 62 6.60 -4.26 12.76
N ASP A 63 7.65 -4.57 13.51
CA ASP A 63 8.61 -3.56 13.96
C ASP A 63 9.24 -2.81 12.77
N GLU A 64 9.58 -1.55 13.00
CA GLU A 64 10.14 -0.68 11.95
C GLU A 64 11.41 -1.29 11.35
N SER A 65 12.23 -1.95 12.19
CA SER A 65 13.44 -2.65 11.78
C SER A 65 13.16 -3.79 10.81
N VAL A 66 12.08 -4.56 11.00
CA VAL A 66 11.67 -5.65 10.11
C VAL A 66 11.23 -5.09 8.76
N LEU A 67 10.36 -4.08 8.77
CA LEU A 67 9.90 -3.43 7.54
C LEU A 67 11.08 -2.78 6.80
N ARG A 68 12.02 -2.20 7.53
CA ARG A 68 13.21 -1.57 6.98
C ARG A 68 14.13 -2.58 6.31
N ALA A 69 14.39 -3.71 6.98
CA ALA A 69 15.17 -4.80 6.41
C ALA A 69 14.50 -5.38 5.16
N ALA A 70 13.17 -5.59 5.18
CA ALA A 70 12.41 -6.05 4.03
C ALA A 70 12.53 -5.08 2.83
N ALA A 71 12.43 -3.77 3.09
CA ALA A 71 12.62 -2.75 2.06
C ALA A 71 14.01 -2.80 1.43
N GLU A 72 15.06 -2.89 2.25
CA GLU A 72 16.45 -2.98 1.79
C GLU A 72 16.71 -4.25 0.98
N GLN A 73 16.15 -5.38 1.42
CA GLN A 73 16.19 -6.65 0.71
C GLN A 73 15.55 -6.56 -0.68
N VAL A 74 14.34 -6.02 -0.79
CA VAL A 74 13.64 -5.90 -2.07
C VAL A 74 14.33 -4.91 -3.01
N ILE A 75 14.81 -3.77 -2.50
CA ILE A 75 15.53 -2.79 -3.31
C ILE A 75 16.80 -3.40 -3.89
N THR A 76 17.59 -4.09 -3.05
CA THR A 76 18.84 -4.74 -3.45
C THR A 76 18.59 -5.86 -4.45
N ALA A 77 17.62 -6.74 -4.18
CA ALA A 77 17.33 -7.90 -5.02
C ALA A 77 16.77 -7.54 -6.41
N ASN A 78 16.33 -6.30 -6.62
CA ASN A 78 15.84 -5.80 -7.89
C ASN A 78 16.74 -4.69 -8.50
N ASP A 79 17.92 -4.41 -7.93
CA ASP A 79 18.84 -3.32 -8.33
C ASP A 79 18.14 -1.96 -8.56
N VAL A 80 17.20 -1.60 -7.67
CA VAL A 80 16.41 -0.38 -7.84
C VAL A 80 17.21 0.84 -7.41
N ARG A 81 17.59 1.68 -8.37
CA ARG A 81 18.20 3.00 -8.10
C ARG A 81 17.16 4.10 -7.98
N GLU A 82 16.19 4.09 -8.87
CA GLU A 82 15.07 5.02 -8.92
C GLU A 82 13.79 4.23 -9.04
N GLY A 83 12.84 4.46 -8.15
CA GLY A 83 11.56 3.77 -8.19
C GLY A 83 10.63 4.18 -7.07
N ARG A 84 9.61 3.37 -6.86
CA ARG A 84 8.71 3.44 -5.72
C ARG A 84 8.79 2.14 -4.92
N LEU A 85 8.81 2.26 -3.61
CA LEU A 85 8.65 1.18 -2.66
C LEU A 85 7.20 1.22 -2.17
N ARG A 86 6.52 0.07 -2.12
CA ARG A 86 5.22 -0.09 -1.50
C ARG A 86 5.30 -1.09 -0.37
N ILE A 87 4.82 -0.70 0.80
CA ILE A 87 4.59 -1.58 1.95
C ILE A 87 3.08 -1.72 2.10
N THR A 88 2.57 -2.94 2.17
CA THR A 88 1.15 -3.24 2.37
C THR A 88 1.01 -4.20 3.54
N VAL A 89 0.07 -3.93 4.45
CA VAL A 89 -0.27 -4.77 5.59
C VAL A 89 -1.78 -5.00 5.55
N THR A 90 -2.22 -6.25 5.49
CA THR A 90 -3.65 -6.62 5.47
C THR A 90 -4.06 -7.26 6.79
N GLY A 91 -5.36 -7.48 6.99
CA GLY A 91 -5.86 -8.29 8.10
C GLY A 91 -5.52 -9.78 8.02
N GLY A 92 -4.81 -10.24 6.98
CA GLY A 92 -4.48 -11.65 6.78
C GLY A 92 -5.71 -12.52 6.48
N PRO A 93 -5.57 -13.86 6.43
CA PRO A 93 -6.68 -14.79 6.22
C PRO A 93 -7.80 -14.61 7.27
N SER A 94 -9.04 -14.42 6.81
CA SER A 94 -10.22 -14.20 7.69
C SER A 94 -11.50 -14.81 7.08
N PRO A 95 -12.60 -14.89 7.86
CA PRO A 95 -13.93 -15.16 7.32
C PRO A 95 -14.33 -14.20 6.17
N LEU A 96 -15.38 -14.56 5.42
CA LEU A 96 -15.81 -13.79 4.25
C LEU A 96 -16.52 -12.46 4.58
N GLY A 97 -16.99 -12.29 5.82
CA GLY A 97 -17.64 -11.08 6.30
C GLY A 97 -16.66 -10.10 6.93
N SER A 98 -17.15 -9.05 7.59
CA SER A 98 -16.30 -8.01 8.20
C SER A 98 -15.57 -8.44 9.48
N GLU A 99 -15.86 -9.64 9.99
CA GLU A 99 -15.21 -10.20 11.17
C GLU A 99 -13.77 -10.59 10.85
N ARG A 100 -12.81 -10.09 11.63
CA ARG A 100 -11.42 -10.56 11.57
C ARG A 100 -11.31 -11.95 12.19
N GLY A 101 -10.51 -12.81 11.58
CA GLY A 101 -10.01 -14.02 12.23
C GLY A 101 -8.82 -13.75 13.15
N ASP A 102 -8.21 -14.83 13.64
CA ASP A 102 -7.05 -14.80 14.54
C ASP A 102 -5.70 -15.00 13.81
N ALA A 103 -5.70 -14.98 12.47
CA ALA A 103 -4.48 -15.15 11.68
C ALA A 103 -3.58 -13.90 11.77
N ASP A 104 -2.28 -14.10 11.58
CA ASP A 104 -1.33 -13.00 11.47
C ASP A 104 -1.60 -12.14 10.21
N PRO A 105 -1.29 -10.84 10.25
CA PRO A 105 -1.34 -9.97 9.07
C PRO A 105 -0.49 -10.50 7.92
N THR A 106 -0.98 -10.35 6.68
CA THR A 106 -0.11 -10.51 5.50
C THR A 106 0.62 -9.21 5.22
N VAL A 107 1.94 -9.30 5.06
CA VAL A 107 2.84 -8.15 4.88
C VAL A 107 3.59 -8.31 3.57
N ILE A 108 3.41 -7.33 2.68
CA ILE A 108 3.99 -7.32 1.34
C ILE A 108 4.85 -6.07 1.19
N VAL A 109 6.11 -6.27 0.81
CA VAL A 109 7.00 -5.18 0.37
C VAL A 109 7.40 -5.42 -1.08
N ALA A 110 7.08 -4.45 -1.92
CA ALA A 110 7.31 -4.52 -3.36
C ALA A 110 7.90 -3.22 -3.88
N VAL A 111 8.64 -3.32 -4.98
CA VAL A 111 9.16 -2.17 -5.72
C VAL A 111 8.51 -2.09 -7.09
N GLY A 112 8.47 -0.90 -7.66
CA GLY A 112 8.08 -0.70 -9.05
C GLY A 112 8.63 0.61 -9.59
N GLU A 113 8.35 0.87 -10.85
CA GLU A 113 8.78 2.09 -11.51
C GLU A 113 8.10 3.33 -10.88
N ALA A 114 8.87 4.41 -10.78
CA ALA A 114 8.35 5.73 -10.50
C ALA A 114 8.21 6.49 -11.81
N ARG A 115 6.97 6.70 -12.26
CA ARG A 115 6.71 7.55 -13.42
C ARG A 115 7.05 9.00 -13.11
N ALA A 116 7.80 9.65 -14.00
CA ALA A 116 7.99 11.09 -13.95
C ALA A 116 6.66 11.77 -14.29
N TRP A 117 6.24 12.70 -13.43
CA TRP A 117 5.09 13.54 -13.70
C TRP A 117 5.53 14.71 -14.57
N PRO A 118 4.72 15.14 -15.55
CA PRO A 118 4.99 16.35 -16.29
C PRO A 118 4.89 17.58 -15.36
N PRO A 119 5.46 18.73 -15.77
CA PRO A 119 5.42 19.95 -14.95
C PRO A 119 4.00 20.48 -14.69
N THR A 120 3.04 20.12 -15.54
CA THR A 120 1.64 20.54 -15.45
C THR A 120 0.73 19.42 -15.89
N GLU A 121 -0.46 19.33 -15.29
CA GLU A 121 -1.50 18.35 -15.63
C GLU A 121 -2.87 19.02 -15.74
N ARG A 122 -3.79 18.39 -16.47
CA ARG A 122 -5.19 18.80 -16.50
C ARG A 122 -5.95 18.10 -15.38
N VAL A 123 -6.61 18.88 -14.53
CA VAL A 123 -7.45 18.36 -13.44
C VAL A 123 -8.92 18.56 -13.75
N VAL A 124 -9.78 17.71 -13.18
CA VAL A 124 -11.24 17.89 -13.19
C VAL A 124 -11.81 17.66 -11.80
N HIS A 125 -12.94 18.30 -11.52
CA HIS A 125 -13.68 18.06 -10.29
C HIS A 125 -14.55 16.81 -10.47
N VAL A 126 -14.41 15.86 -9.55
CA VAL A 126 -15.28 14.69 -9.49
C VAL A 126 -16.60 15.03 -8.78
N PRO A 127 -17.73 14.41 -9.15
CA PRO A 127 -19.03 14.72 -8.55
C PRO A 127 -19.23 14.06 -7.17
N TRP A 128 -18.37 13.12 -6.79
CA TRP A 128 -18.47 12.40 -5.52
C TRP A 128 -17.68 13.11 -4.41
N PRO A 129 -18.33 13.52 -3.31
CA PRO A 129 -17.62 14.07 -2.16
C PRO A 129 -16.83 12.97 -1.46
N ARG A 130 -15.76 13.36 -0.76
CA ARG A 130 -15.09 12.49 0.21
C ARG A 130 -15.78 12.60 1.56
N ASN A 131 -16.08 11.46 2.17
CA ASN A 131 -16.69 11.41 3.50
C ASN A 131 -15.63 11.64 4.59
N GLU A 132 -15.52 12.87 5.07
CA GLU A 132 -14.60 13.27 6.13
C GLU A 132 -14.98 12.74 7.52
N ARG A 133 -16.18 12.19 7.67
CA ARG A 133 -16.71 11.59 8.91
C ARG A 133 -16.71 10.07 8.87
N GLY A 134 -16.22 9.47 7.79
CA GLY A 134 -16.11 8.01 7.67
C GLY A 134 -15.12 7.43 8.67
N ALA A 135 -15.33 6.16 9.06
CA ALA A 135 -14.46 5.47 10.02
C ALA A 135 -12.99 5.42 9.58
N THR A 136 -12.73 5.49 8.27
CA THR A 136 -11.39 5.47 7.68
C THR A 136 -10.88 6.85 7.25
N ALA A 137 -11.58 7.93 7.61
CA ALA A 137 -11.18 9.29 7.26
C ALA A 137 -9.77 9.59 7.81
N GLY A 138 -8.87 10.05 6.93
CA GLY A 138 -7.47 10.32 7.27
C GLY A 138 -6.55 9.09 7.29
N LEU A 139 -7.08 7.88 7.25
CA LEU A 139 -6.28 6.64 7.20
C LEU A 139 -5.86 6.32 5.76
N LYS A 140 -4.64 5.81 5.58
CA LYS A 140 -4.15 5.37 4.26
C LYS A 140 -4.42 3.87 4.05
N THR A 141 -5.68 3.57 3.75
CA THR A 141 -6.17 2.18 3.60
C THR A 141 -6.03 1.66 2.17
N ILE A 142 -6.11 0.35 1.98
CA ILE A 142 -6.17 -0.28 0.65
C ILE A 142 -7.56 -0.24 0.01
N SER A 143 -8.58 0.21 0.75
CA SER A 143 -9.95 0.45 0.25
C SER A 143 -9.99 1.66 -0.70
N TYR A 144 -9.46 1.47 -1.91
CA TYR A 144 -9.16 2.54 -2.88
C TYR A 144 -10.09 2.56 -4.11
N ALA A 145 -11.17 1.78 -4.10
CA ALA A 145 -12.11 1.70 -5.24
C ALA A 145 -12.69 3.07 -5.63
N GLU A 146 -12.97 3.94 -4.67
CA GLU A 146 -13.37 5.32 -4.94
C GLU A 146 -12.30 6.12 -5.70
N ASN A 147 -11.01 5.96 -5.32
CA ASN A 147 -9.90 6.61 -6.02
C ASN A 147 -9.79 6.10 -7.46
N VAL A 148 -9.96 4.80 -7.67
CA VAL A 148 -9.96 4.18 -9.01
C VAL A 148 -11.09 4.74 -9.86
N ARG A 149 -12.31 4.83 -9.30
CA ARG A 149 -13.48 5.38 -10.00
C ARG A 149 -13.31 6.87 -10.31
N ALA A 150 -12.80 7.65 -9.36
CA ALA A 150 -12.50 9.06 -9.52
C ALA A 150 -11.46 9.31 -10.62
N LEU A 151 -10.39 8.50 -10.66
CA LEU A 151 -9.34 8.60 -11.68
C LEU A 151 -9.88 8.25 -13.08
N ALA A 152 -10.68 7.18 -13.20
CA ALA A 152 -11.31 6.81 -14.46
C ALA A 152 -12.23 7.94 -14.98
N TYR A 153 -13.08 8.49 -14.10
CA TYR A 153 -13.94 9.64 -14.43
C TYR A 153 -13.15 10.84 -14.93
N ALA A 154 -11.98 11.08 -14.34
CA ALA A 154 -11.09 12.17 -14.74
C ALA A 154 -10.53 11.95 -16.14
N HIS A 155 -10.02 10.76 -16.43
CA HIS A 155 -9.50 10.41 -17.76
C HIS A 155 -10.58 10.47 -18.85
N GLU A 156 -11.82 10.04 -18.57
CA GLU A 156 -12.96 10.17 -19.49
C GLU A 156 -13.24 11.63 -19.91
N ARG A 157 -12.73 12.61 -19.14
CA ARG A 157 -12.88 14.06 -19.37
C ARG A 157 -11.57 14.74 -19.78
N GLY A 158 -10.58 13.95 -20.17
CA GLY A 158 -9.30 14.45 -20.67
C GLY A 158 -8.37 15.02 -19.60
N ALA A 159 -8.63 14.75 -18.31
CA ALA A 159 -7.60 14.93 -17.29
C ALA A 159 -6.38 14.06 -17.61
N THR A 160 -5.18 14.52 -17.27
CA THR A 160 -3.91 13.87 -17.58
C THR A 160 -3.10 13.56 -16.34
#